data_AF-A0A151ENF5-F1
#
_entry.id   AF-A0A151ENF5-F1
#
_cell.length_a   1.000
_cell.length_b   1.000
_cell.length_c   1.000
_cell.angle_alpha   90.00
_cell.angle_beta   90.00
_cell.angle_gamma   90.00
#
_symmetry.space_group_name_H-M   'P 1'
#
loop_
_entity.id
_entity.type
_entity.pdbx_description
1 polymer ?
#
loop_
_entity_poly.entity_id
_entity_poly.type
_entity_poly.pdbx_seq_one_letter_code
_entity_poly.pdbx_strand_id
1 'polypeptide(L)'
;MSSRNVVAVAFFALIAIFLFFSALLVHPFGEFDEENNPEMDQYIIDNTQIETGADNGVTSVVFDYRGFDTLGEATVLFTAVAGVILLFRRLKK
;
A
#
# COMPACT_ATOMS: atom_id res chain seq x y z
N MET A 1 2.25 -21.56 30.35
CA MET A 1 2.82 -20.50 29.49
C MET A 1 3.37 -19.40 30.38
N SER A 2 4.50 -18.78 30.02
CA SER A 2 4.97 -17.56 30.69
C SER A 2 3.91 -16.45 30.52
N SER A 3 3.76 -15.56 31.51
CA SER A 3 2.83 -14.42 31.45
C SER A 3 3.01 -13.59 30.18
N ARG A 4 4.25 -13.50 29.66
CA ARG A 4 4.56 -12.83 28.38
C ARG A 4 3.88 -13.50 27.18
N ASN A 5 3.85 -14.83 27.16
CA ASN A 5 3.23 -15.58 26.05
C ASN A 5 1.70 -15.48 26.12
N VAL A 6 1.13 -15.44 27.33
CA VAL A 6 -0.32 -15.25 27.50
C VAL A 6 -0.74 -13.87 27.01
N VAL A 7 0.01 -12.83 27.36
CA VAL A 7 -0.21 -11.46 26.88
C VAL A 7 -0.07 -11.38 25.35
N ALA A 8 0.96 -12.01 24.77
CA ALA A 8 1.15 -12.03 23.32
C ALA A 8 -0.01 -12.73 22.60
N VAL A 9 -0.46 -13.89 23.09
CA VAL A 9 -1.59 -14.62 22.51
C VAL A 9 -2.88 -13.80 22.62
N ALA A 10 -3.14 -13.17 23.76
CA ALA A 10 -4.31 -12.30 23.93
C ALA A 10 -4.29 -11.11 22.95
N PHE A 11 -3.12 -10.49 22.75
CA PHE A 11 -2.95 -9.39 21.80
C PHE A 11 -3.21 -9.82 20.35
N PHE A 12 -2.61 -10.93 19.91
CA PHE A 12 -2.84 -11.43 18.56
C PHE A 12 -4.27 -11.93 18.35
N ALA A 13 -4.88 -12.54 19.36
CA ALA A 13 -6.29 -12.92 19.30
C ALA A 13 -7.19 -11.70 19.13
N LEU A 14 -6.92 -10.61 19.84
CA LEU A 14 -7.65 -9.35 19.69
C LEU A 14 -7.52 -8.78 18.28
N ILE A 15 -6.30 -8.73 17.72
CA ILE A 15 -6.09 -8.29 16.33
C ILE A 15 -6.82 -9.20 15.35
N ALA A 16 -6.72 -10.52 15.52
CA ALA A 16 -7.38 -11.47 14.63
C ALA A 16 -8.90 -11.31 14.66
N ILE A 17 -9.49 -11.13 15.85
CA ILE A 17 -10.92 -10.85 15.99
C ILE A 17 -11.29 -9.55 15.28
N PHE A 18 -10.53 -8.47 15.51
CA PHE A 18 -10.73 -7.19 14.83
C PHE A 18 -10.71 -7.35 13.31
N LEU A 19 -9.66 -7.96 12.75
CA LEU A 19 -9.52 -8.17 11.31
C LEU A 19 -10.64 -9.06 10.74
N PHE A 20 -11.05 -10.09 11.48
CA PHE A 20 -12.15 -10.97 11.07
C PHE A 20 -13.47 -10.20 10.98
N PHE A 21 -13.80 -9.39 11.98
CA PHE A 21 -14.99 -8.54 11.92
C PHE A 21 -14.89 -7.47 10.83
N SER A 22 -13.73 -6.84 10.64
CA SER A 22 -13.52 -5.90 9.52
C SER A 22 -13.76 -6.56 8.17
N ALA A 23 -13.32 -7.80 7.97
CA ALA A 23 -13.56 -8.54 6.74
C ALA A 23 -15.04 -8.90 6.51
N LEU A 24 -15.81 -9.10 7.58
CA LEU A 24 -17.26 -9.33 7.49
C LEU A 24 -18.07 -8.05 7.24
N LEU A 25 -17.50 -6.88 7.56
CA LEU A 25 -18.16 -5.58 7.49
C LEU A 25 -17.69 -4.72 6.31
N VAL A 26 -16.76 -5.22 5.49
CA VAL A 26 -16.35 -4.53 4.25
C VAL A 26 -17.50 -4.51 3.25
N HIS A 27 -17.55 -3.51 2.38
CA HIS A 27 -18.57 -3.42 1.34
C HIS A 27 -18.64 -4.69 0.48
N PRO A 28 -19.83 -5.04 -0.05
CA PRO A 28 -19.98 -6.19 -0.93
C PRO A 28 -19.00 -6.13 -2.09
N PHE A 29 -18.39 -7.27 -2.38
CA PHE A 29 -17.39 -7.34 -3.44
C PHE A 29 -18.05 -7.18 -4.82
N GLY A 30 -17.57 -6.20 -5.60
CA GLY A 30 -18.00 -5.99 -6.99
C GLY A 30 -19.34 -5.28 -7.15
N GLU A 31 -19.94 -4.80 -6.06
CA GLU A 31 -21.13 -3.95 -6.12
C GLU A 31 -20.70 -2.48 -6.02
N PHE A 32 -20.86 -1.76 -7.12
CA PHE A 32 -20.68 -0.31 -7.18
C PHE A 32 -22.05 0.31 -7.44
N ASP A 33 -22.61 0.98 -6.44
CA ASP A 33 -23.81 1.80 -6.57
C ASP A 33 -23.45 3.30 -6.49
N GLU A 34 -24.42 4.19 -6.65
CA GLU A 34 -24.17 5.65 -6.58
C GLU A 34 -23.64 6.11 -5.20
N GLU A 35 -23.85 5.33 -4.13
CA GLU A 35 -23.37 5.65 -2.77
C GLU A 35 -21.95 5.13 -2.53
N ASN A 36 -21.54 4.06 -3.24
CA ASN A 36 -20.29 3.35 -3.07
C ASN A 36 -19.33 3.48 -4.26
N ASN A 37 -19.69 4.23 -5.31
CA ASN A 37 -18.79 4.51 -6.42
C ASN A 37 -17.77 5.60 -6.01
N PRO A 38 -16.47 5.30 -5.92
CA PRO A 38 -15.48 6.30 -5.56
C PRO A 38 -15.39 7.40 -6.62
N GLU A 39 -15.87 8.60 -6.30
CA GLU A 39 -15.84 9.78 -7.18
C GLU A 39 -14.44 10.05 -7.76
N MET A 40 -13.40 9.78 -6.96
CA MET A 40 -12.00 9.90 -7.36
C MET A 40 -11.65 8.98 -8.53
N ASP A 41 -12.09 7.72 -8.50
CA ASP A 41 -11.75 6.73 -9.52
C ASP A 41 -12.39 7.12 -10.84
N GLN A 42 -13.65 7.55 -10.80
CA GLN A 42 -14.36 8.06 -11.98
C GLN A 42 -13.68 9.32 -12.53
N TYR A 43 -13.28 10.26 -11.67
CA TYR A 43 -12.55 11.45 -12.11
C TYR A 43 -11.25 11.09 -12.83
N ILE A 44 -10.47 10.17 -12.27
CA ILE A 44 -9.21 9.72 -12.87
C ILE A 44 -9.47 9.04 -14.21
N ILE A 45 -10.49 8.18 -14.30
CA ILE A 45 -10.88 7.53 -15.57
C ILE A 45 -11.22 8.57 -16.64
N ASP A 46 -11.99 9.59 -16.27
CA ASP A 46 -12.49 10.59 -17.22
C ASP A 46 -11.42 11.62 -17.64
N ASN A 47 -10.47 11.94 -16.75
CA ASN A 47 -9.53 13.05 -16.94
C ASN A 47 -8.07 12.65 -17.16
N THR A 48 -7.70 11.38 -16.93
CA THR A 48 -6.29 10.90 -17.04
C THR A 48 -5.61 11.39 -18.31
N GLN A 49 -6.23 11.17 -19.47
CA GLN A 49 -5.58 11.44 -20.76
C GLN A 49 -5.41 12.95 -21.00
N ILE A 50 -6.32 13.77 -20.46
CA ILE A 50 -6.29 15.22 -20.61
C ILE A 50 -5.24 15.83 -19.67
N GLU A 51 -5.16 15.34 -18.43
CA GLU A 51 -4.29 15.92 -17.39
C GLU A 51 -2.85 15.43 -17.45
N THR A 52 -2.64 14.16 -17.83
CA THR A 52 -1.33 13.51 -17.79
C THR A 52 -0.78 13.18 -19.17
N GLY A 53 -1.64 13.10 -20.19
CA GLY A 53 -1.26 12.68 -21.55
C GLY A 53 -0.94 11.19 -21.66
N ALA A 54 -1.13 10.41 -20.60
CA ALA A 54 -0.90 8.97 -20.59
C ALA A 54 -2.17 8.19 -20.94
N ASP A 55 -2.10 7.34 -21.96
CA ASP A 55 -3.23 6.47 -22.34
C ASP A 55 -3.57 5.41 -21.26
N ASN A 56 -2.65 5.15 -20.33
CA ASN A 56 -2.80 4.16 -19.28
C ASN A 56 -3.08 4.82 -17.92
N GLY A 57 -4.33 4.71 -17.46
CA GLY A 57 -4.78 5.21 -16.15
C GLY A 57 -4.03 4.64 -14.94
N VAL A 58 -3.54 3.41 -15.00
CA VAL A 58 -2.76 2.84 -13.89
C VAL A 58 -1.39 3.52 -13.81
N THR A 59 -0.74 3.73 -14.94
CA THR A 59 0.56 4.40 -15.00
C THR A 59 0.44 5.87 -14.59
N SER A 60 -0.61 6.57 -15.04
CA SER A 60 -0.85 7.96 -14.67
C SER A 60 -1.07 8.12 -13.16
N VAL A 61 -1.77 7.18 -12.52
CA VAL A 61 -1.94 7.20 -11.07
C VAL A 61 -0.60 7.04 -10.36
N VAL A 62 0.21 6.05 -10.75
CA VAL A 62 1.46 5.73 -10.04
C VAL A 62 2.53 6.79 -10.27
N PHE A 63 2.62 7.39 -11.46
CA PHE A 63 3.70 8.33 -11.80
C PHE A 63 3.31 9.81 -11.76
N ASP A 64 2.07 10.16 -12.10
CA ASP A 64 1.63 11.56 -12.15
C ASP A 64 0.82 11.94 -10.91
N TYR A 65 -0.37 11.36 -10.70
CA TYR A 65 -1.23 11.72 -9.57
C TYR A 65 -0.59 11.39 -8.20
N ARG A 66 0.05 10.23 -8.09
CA ARG A 66 0.67 9.71 -6.87
C ARG A 66 2.17 9.45 -7.04
N GLY A 67 2.82 10.22 -7.90
CA GLY A 67 4.28 10.11 -8.14
C GLY A 67 5.14 10.23 -6.89
N PHE A 68 4.66 10.93 -5.85
CA PHE A 68 5.39 11.05 -4.58
C PHE A 68 5.49 9.73 -3.81
N ASP A 69 4.44 8.89 -3.85
CA ASP A 69 4.46 7.57 -3.22
C ASP A 69 5.49 6.67 -3.93
N THR A 70 5.52 6.69 -5.26
CA THR A 70 6.48 5.96 -6.10
C THR A 70 7.92 6.44 -5.90
N LEU A 71 8.14 7.74 -5.71
CA LEU A 71 9.45 8.28 -5.32
C LEU A 71 9.88 7.72 -3.96
N GLY A 72 8.94 7.57 -3.02
CA GLY A 72 9.15 6.90 -1.75
C GLY A 72 9.56 5.44 -1.93
N GLU A 73 8.83 4.67 -2.74
CA GLU A 73 9.16 3.28 -3.06
C GLU A 73 10.57 3.14 -3.67
N ALA A 74 10.92 4.00 -4.63
CA ALA A 74 12.25 4.03 -5.22
C ALA A 74 13.33 4.34 -4.19
N THR A 75 13.06 5.25 -3.24
CA THR A 75 13.97 5.58 -2.14
C THR A 75 14.16 4.41 -1.18
N VAL A 76 13.09 3.69 -0.83
CA VAL A 76 13.16 2.47 0.00
C VAL A 76 14.00 1.39 -0.68
N LEU A 77 13.77 1.13 -1.96
CA LEU A 77 14.56 0.14 -2.70
C LEU A 77 16.03 0.57 -2.81
N PHE A 78 16.28 1.83 -3.13
CA PHE A 78 17.64 2.36 -3.20
C PHE A 78 18.39 2.21 -1.87
N THR A 79 17.76 2.60 -0.76
CA THR A 79 18.36 2.49 0.57
C THR A 79 18.57 1.04 1.00
N ALA A 80 17.66 0.13 0.66
CA ALA A 80 17.82 -1.29 0.92
C ALA A 80 19.04 -1.86 0.18
N VAL A 81 19.16 -1.60 -1.13
CA VAL A 81 20.30 -2.05 -1.95
C VAL A 81 21.61 -1.43 -1.45
N ALA A 82 21.61 -0.12 -1.18
CA ALA A 82 22.77 0.57 -0.63
C ALA A 82 23.20 -0.01 0.72
N GLY A 83 22.25 -0.32 1.61
CA GLY A 83 22.50 -0.94 2.91
C GLY A 83 23.16 -2.31 2.78
N VAL A 84 22.67 -3.16 1.87
CA VAL A 84 23.27 -4.47 1.57
C VAL A 84 24.70 -4.30 1.05
N ILE A 85 24.92 -3.41 0.07
CA ILE A 85 26.26 -3.16 -0.48
C ILE A 85 27.22 -2.70 0.63
N LEU A 86 26.80 -1.76 1.48
CA LEU A 86 27.64 -1.25 2.57
C LEU A 86 28.00 -2.35 3.59
N LEU A 87 27.06 -3.24 3.92
CA LEU A 87 27.29 -4.34 4.84
C LEU A 87 28.30 -5.36 4.29
N PHE A 88 28.21 -5.68 2.99
CA PHE A 88 29.05 -6.69 2.35
C PHE A 88 30.32 -6.13 1.66
N ARG A 89 30.55 -4.82 1.69
CA ARG A 89 31.74 -4.20 1.09
C ARG A 89 32.99 -4.66 1.83
N ARG A 90 33.98 -5.17 1.08
CA ARG A 90 35.30 -5.53 1.63
C ARG A 90 36.05 -4.26 2.04
N LEU A 91 36.21 -4.06 3.34
CA LEU A 91 37.13 -3.05 3.87
C LEU A 91 38.56 -3.56 3.65
N LYS A 92 39.30 -2.93 2.74
CA LYS A 92 40.75 -3.08 2.72
C LYS A 92 41.29 -2.39 3.98
N LYS A 93 42.05 -3.12 4.80
CA LYS A 93 42.86 -2.54 5.87
C LYS A 93 43.92 -1.61 5.27
#